data_AF-A0A2T3IZI6-F1
#
_entry.id   AF-A0A2T3IZI6-F1
#
_cell.length_a   1.000
_cell.length_b   1.000
_cell.length_c   1.000
_cell.angle_alpha   90.00
_cell.angle_beta   90.00
_cell.angle_gamma   90.00
#
_symmetry.space_group_name_H-M   'P 1'
#
loop_
_entity.id
_entity.type
_entity.pdbx_description
1 polymer ?
#
loop_
_entity_poly.entity_id
_entity_poly.type
_entity_poly.pdbx_seq_one_letter_code
_entity_poly.pdbx_strand_id
1 'polypeptide(L)'
;MAERLNLAIYQFDNWNVSPADKQLLIIKMKRAWSQKKRRDKLEGRKAYSILMSTDVKSKLDEMAYEQGCHRNTLLEKIINDSYNTFKGIGSKW
;
A
#
# COMPACT_ATOMS: atom_id res chain seq x y z
N MET A 1 -11.22 -12.66 -23.05
CA MET A 1 -11.22 -12.36 -21.59
C MET A 1 -12.64 -12.23 -21.04
N ALA A 2 -13.53 -11.48 -21.69
CA ALA A 2 -14.94 -11.33 -21.28
C ALA A 2 -15.74 -12.64 -21.24
N GLU A 3 -15.52 -13.54 -22.21
CA GLU A 3 -16.21 -14.84 -22.27
C GLU A 3 -15.95 -15.73 -21.04
N ARG A 4 -14.69 -15.81 -20.60
CA ARG A 4 -14.31 -16.58 -19.40
C ARG A 4 -14.89 -15.99 -18.11
N LEU A 5 -15.04 -14.67 -18.05
CA LEU A 5 -15.68 -13.98 -16.93
C LEU A 5 -17.17 -14.29 -16.88
N ASN A 6 -17.85 -14.23 -18.03
CA ASN A 6 -19.27 -14.51 -18.12
C ASN A 6 -19.58 -15.97 -17.74
N LEU A 7 -18.75 -16.92 -18.16
CA LEU A 7 -18.87 -18.33 -17.76
C LEU A 7 -18.71 -18.53 -16.25
N ALA A 8 -17.75 -17.84 -15.63
CA ALA A 8 -17.55 -17.92 -14.18
C ALA A 8 -18.73 -17.31 -13.39
N ILE A 9 -19.31 -16.21 -13.89
CA ILE A 9 -20.51 -15.60 -13.30
C ILE A 9 -21.69 -16.57 -13.42
N TYR A 10 -21.93 -17.13 -14.61
CA TYR A 10 -23.01 -18.10 -14.82
C TYR A 10 -22.89 -19.33 -13.92
N GLN A 11 -21.68 -19.87 -13.75
CA GLN A 11 -21.44 -20.99 -12.83
C GLN A 11 -21.70 -20.61 -11.37
N PHE A 12 -21.27 -19.42 -10.96
CA PHE A 12 -21.51 -18.92 -9.61
C PHE A 12 -23.00 -18.72 -9.32
N ASP A 13 -23.74 -18.15 -10.27
CA ASP A 13 -25.17 -17.91 -10.12
C ASP A 13 -25.95 -19.23 -9.97
N ASN A 14 -25.62 -20.23 -10.78
CA ASN A 14 -26.23 -21.56 -10.75
C ASN A 14 -25.66 -22.50 -9.67
N TRP A 15 -24.71 -22.05 -8.86
CA TRP A 15 -24.11 -22.87 -7.82
C TRP A 15 -25.13 -23.14 -6.70
N ASN A 16 -25.57 -24.40 -6.60
CA ASN A 16 -26.59 -24.86 -5.66
C ASN A 16 -26.00 -25.06 -4.26
N VAL A 17 -25.81 -23.97 -3.52
CA VAL A 17 -25.36 -23.97 -2.11
C VAL A 17 -26.26 -23.07 -1.28
N SER A 18 -26.12 -23.18 0.04
CA SER A 18 -26.87 -22.30 0.94
C SER A 18 -26.56 -20.82 0.66
N PRO A 19 -27.54 -19.91 0.80
CA PRO A 19 -27.29 -18.47 0.65
C PRO A 19 -26.16 -17.97 1.57
N ALA A 20 -26.02 -18.55 2.75
CA ALA A 20 -24.97 -18.21 3.71
C ALA A 20 -23.56 -18.56 3.18
N ASP A 21 -23.39 -19.75 2.59
CA ASP A 21 -22.10 -20.16 2.00
C ASP A 21 -21.74 -19.30 0.80
N LYS A 22 -22.75 -18.94 -0.01
CA LYS A 22 -22.57 -18.04 -1.16
C LYS A 22 -22.11 -16.64 -0.70
N GLN A 23 -22.74 -16.10 0.35
CA GLN A 23 -22.31 -14.83 0.96
C GLN A 23 -20.90 -14.91 1.54
N LEU A 24 -20.57 -16.01 2.24
CA LEU A 24 -19.25 -16.22 2.82
C LEU A 24 -18.16 -16.24 1.73
N LEU A 25 -18.43 -16.88 0.59
CA LEU A 25 -17.53 -16.89 -0.55
C LEU A 25 -17.30 -15.47 -1.09
N ILE A 26 -18.36 -14.68 -1.30
CA ILE A 26 -18.24 -13.28 -1.74
C ILE A 26 -17.39 -12.46 -0.77
N ILE A 27 -17.62 -12.60 0.54
CA ILE A 27 -16.83 -11.91 1.58
C ILE A 27 -15.35 -12.28 1.47
N LYS A 28 -15.04 -13.59 1.34
CA LYS A 28 -13.67 -14.08 1.18
C LYS A 28 -13.03 -13.53 -0.10
N MET A 29 -13.75 -13.51 -1.22
CA MET A 29 -13.27 -12.95 -2.50
C MET A 29 -12.96 -11.45 -2.38
N LYS A 30 -13.87 -10.66 -1.78
CA LYS A 30 -13.64 -9.22 -1.54
C LYS A 30 -12.40 -8.98 -0.67
N ARG A 31 -12.22 -9.77 0.39
CA ARG A 31 -11.02 -9.70 1.25
C ARG A 31 -9.74 -10.04 0.48
N ALA A 32 -9.76 -11.13 -0.28
CA ALA A 32 -8.62 -11.54 -1.10
C ALA A 32 -8.25 -10.48 -2.15
N TRP A 33 -9.25 -9.86 -2.78
CA TRP A 33 -9.06 -8.76 -3.73
C TRP A 33 -8.44 -7.53 -3.08
N SER A 34 -8.96 -7.09 -1.92
CA SER A 34 -8.37 -5.98 -1.17
C SER A 34 -6.93 -6.26 -0.75
N GLN A 35 -6.62 -7.50 -0.37
CA GLN A 35 -5.26 -7.91 -0.03
C GLN A 35 -4.34 -7.90 -1.26
N LYS A 36 -4.82 -8.37 -2.42
CA LYS A 36 -4.09 -8.29 -3.69
C LYS A 36 -3.81 -6.83 -4.07
N LYS A 37 -4.84 -5.98 -4.09
CA LYS A 37 -4.69 -4.54 -4.37
C LYS A 37 -3.65 -3.87 -3.46
N ARG A 38 -3.58 -4.28 -2.19
CA ARG A 38 -2.55 -3.81 -1.26
C ARG A 38 -1.15 -4.31 -1.65
N ARG A 39 -1.00 -5.59 -1.99
CA ARG A 39 0.28 -6.16 -2.44
C ARG A 39 0.77 -5.51 -3.73
N ASP A 40 -0.10 -5.34 -4.71
CA ASP A 40 0.23 -4.69 -5.98
C ASP A 40 0.67 -3.24 -5.74
N LYS A 41 0.05 -2.53 -4.79
CA LYS A 41 0.53 -1.20 -4.37
C LYS A 41 1.90 -1.22 -3.69
N LEU A 42 2.29 -2.32 -3.06
CA LEU A 42 3.58 -2.47 -2.38
C LEU A 42 4.68 -3.00 -3.30
N GLU A 43 4.37 -3.34 -4.55
CA GLU A 43 5.39 -3.73 -5.52
C GLU A 43 6.38 -2.56 -5.71
N GLY A 44 7.67 -2.84 -5.54
CA GLY A 44 8.73 -1.82 -5.51
C GLY A 44 8.84 -1.00 -4.21
N ARG A 45 7.96 -1.21 -3.21
CA ARG A 45 7.97 -0.50 -1.92
C ARG A 45 8.15 -1.48 -0.76
N LYS A 46 9.21 -1.29 0.02
CA LYS A 46 9.44 -2.08 1.24
C LYS A 46 9.01 -1.26 2.46
N ALA A 47 8.26 -1.88 3.38
CA ALA A 47 7.94 -1.25 4.66
C ALA A 47 9.20 -1.28 5.54
N TYR A 48 9.75 -0.11 5.85
CA TYR A 48 10.86 0.05 6.78
C TYR A 48 10.34 0.50 8.14
N SER A 49 10.71 -0.21 9.20
CA SER A 49 10.56 0.26 10.58
C SER A 49 11.91 0.80 11.02
N ILE A 50 11.96 2.10 11.32
CA ILE A 50 13.18 2.78 11.77
C ILE A 50 12.96 3.20 13.21
N LEU A 51 13.92 2.88 14.08
CA LEU A 51 13.93 3.40 15.45
C LEU A 51 14.43 4.84 15.41
N MET A 52 13.61 5.77 15.89
CA MET A 52 13.95 7.19 16.02
C MET A 52 13.38 7.74 17.32
N SER A 53 13.96 8.84 17.81
CA SER A 53 13.47 9.49 19.02
C SER A 53 12.03 9.99 18.83
N THR A 54 11.28 10.05 19.93
CA THR A 54 9.90 10.56 19.95
C THR A 54 9.83 12.00 19.45
N ASP A 55 10.82 12.83 19.79
CA ASP A 55 10.95 14.21 19.31
C ASP A 55 11.06 14.29 17.77
N VAL A 56 11.92 13.46 17.15
CA VAL A 56 12.07 13.45 15.69
C VAL A 56 10.79 13.01 15.01
N LYS A 57 10.07 12.03 15.58
CA LYS A 57 8.77 11.61 15.07
C LYS A 57 7.76 12.77 15.13
N SER A 58 7.68 13.50 16.25
CA SER A 58 6.78 14.64 16.40
C SER A 58 7.05 15.74 15.38
N LYS A 59 8.33 16.11 15.19
CA LYS A 59 8.75 17.09 14.16
C LYS A 59 8.33 16.65 12.75
N LEU A 60 8.52 15.37 12.44
CA LEU A 60 8.14 14.84 11.14
C LEU A 60 6.62 14.82 10.93
N ASP A 61 5.84 14.53 11.99
CA ASP A 61 4.38 14.60 11.96
C ASP A 61 3.86 16.03 11.77
N GLU A 62 4.46 17.01 12.46
CA GLU A 62 4.14 18.44 12.31
C GLU A 62 4.43 18.95 10.90
N MET A 63 5.64 18.69 10.36
CA MET A 63 5.98 19.07 9.00
C MET A 63 5.07 18.39 7.95
N ALA A 64 4.66 17.14 8.19
CA ALA A 64 3.77 16.42 7.28
C ALA A 64 2.36 17.02 7.29
N TYR A 65 1.88 17.43 8.47
CA TYR A 65 0.60 18.10 8.64
C TYR A 65 0.58 19.45 7.91
N GLU A 66 1.59 20.29 8.10
CA GLU A 66 1.69 21.60 7.44
C GLU A 66 1.76 21.48 5.90
N GLN A 67 2.45 20.45 5.39
CA GLN A 67 2.57 20.20 3.95
C GLN A 67 1.39 19.41 3.36
N GLY A 68 0.40 19.02 4.17
CA GLY A 68 -0.76 18.25 3.72
C GLY A 68 -0.40 16.88 3.13
N CYS A 69 0.71 16.28 3.58
CA CYS A 69 1.22 15.03 3.01
C CYS A 69 1.35 13.93 4.08
N HIS A 70 1.46 12.67 3.63
CA HIS A 70 1.66 11.56 4.55
C HIS A 70 3.11 11.54 5.06
N ARG A 71 3.31 11.29 6.36
CA ARG A 71 4.64 11.22 7.00
C ARG A 71 5.70 10.45 6.20
N ASN A 72 5.36 9.25 5.72
CA ASN A 72 6.32 8.43 4.96
C ASN A 72 6.73 9.08 3.63
N THR A 73 5.80 9.79 2.97
CA THR A 73 6.09 10.53 1.73
C THR A 73 7.04 11.68 2.01
N LEU A 74 6.83 12.40 3.12
CA LEU A 74 7.75 13.46 3.55
C LEU A 74 9.13 12.89 3.91
N LEU A 75 9.17 11.76 4.62
CA LEU A 75 10.42 11.11 4.99
C LEU A 75 11.23 10.69 3.75
N GLU A 76 10.59 10.07 2.75
CA GLU A 76 11.24 9.72 1.48
C GLU A 76 11.78 10.97 0.77
N LYS A 77 11.01 12.06 0.75
CA LYS A 77 11.44 13.34 0.17
C LYS A 77 12.68 13.90 0.89
N ILE A 78 12.66 13.98 2.22
CA ILE A 78 13.79 14.48 3.03
C ILE A 78 15.05 13.64 2.76
N ILE A 79 14.92 12.31 2.73
CA ILE A 79 16.04 11.40 2.47
C ILE A 79 16.62 11.64 1.06
N ASN A 80 15.77 11.74 0.05
CA ASN A 80 16.19 11.97 -1.33
C ASN A 80 16.85 13.35 -1.51
N ASP A 81 16.26 14.40 -0.94
CA ASP A 81 16.81 15.77 -1.01
C ASP A 81 18.17 15.85 -0.31
N SER A 82 18.29 15.21 0.86
CA SER A 82 19.55 15.10 1.60
C SER A 82 20.61 14.31 0.81
N TYR A 83 20.20 13.23 0.16
CA TYR A 83 21.08 12.40 -0.66
C TYR A 83 21.55 13.12 -1.93
N ASN A 84 20.67 13.85 -2.61
CA ASN A 84 20.99 14.63 -3.79
C ASN A 84 21.98 15.75 -3.44
N THR A 85 21.75 16.43 -2.32
CA THR A 85 22.68 17.41 -1.76
C THR A 85 24.05 16.77 -1.49
N PHE A 86 24.07 15.60 -0.85
CA PHE A 86 25.29 14.85 -0.58
C PHE A 86 26.04 14.44 -1.86
N LYS A 87 25.33 13.92 -2.88
CA LYS A 87 25.91 13.53 -4.18
C LYS A 87 26.43 14.73 -4.97
N GLY A 88 25.74 15.86 -4.94
CA GLY A 88 26.16 17.10 -5.58
C GLY A 88 27.44 17.69 -4.97
N ILE A 89 27.71 17.40 -3.69
CA ILE A 89 28.89 17.89 -2.96
C ILE A 89 30.15 17.03 -3.25
N GLY A 90 30.05 15.91 -3.99
CA GLY A 90 31.23 15.14 -4.39
C GLY A 90 32.04 14.58 -3.22
N SER A 91 31.40 14.23 -2.10
CA SER A 91 32.13 13.78 -0.91
C SER A 91 32.52 12.30 -0.99
N LYS A 92 33.84 12.09 -1.10
CA LYS A 92 34.55 10.85 -0.78
C LYS A 92 34.36 10.54 0.71
N TRP A 93 33.90 9.35 1.04
CA TRP A 93 34.27 8.71 2.30
C TRP A 93 35.51 7.87 2.02
#